data_AF-A0A3N7FA76-F1
#
_entry.id   AF-A0A3N7FA76-F1
#
_cell.length_a   1.000
_cell.length_b   1.000
_cell.length_c   1.000
_cell.angle_alpha   90.00
_cell.angle_beta   90.00
_cell.angle_gamma   90.00
#
_symmetry.space_group_name_H-M   'P 1'
#
loop_
_entity.id
_entity.type
_entity.pdbx_description
1 polymer ?
#
loop_
_entity_poly.entity_id
_entity_poly.type
_entity_poly.pdbx_seq_one_letter_code
_entity_poly.pdbx_strand_id
1 'polypeptide(L)'
;MDNWNRTDKNPCKWNHVTCNSLDSVVRLDMGNALLSGQLVPQLALLTNLQYLELYANNLSGHIPVYLENLTNLVSLELYTNNFDGPIPDALGKLFKLRFLRLNSNNLSGSIPMSLTSLYSLQVLDLSSNRLSGPVPHNGSFSLFTAVSYANNLDLCGPITEKPCPGSSPPAVSSPDGDSKPNIGAIVGGVVAVWCYYLLLW
;
A
#
# COMPACT_ATOMS: atom_id res chain seq x y z
N MET A 1 -0.45 12.38 -29.41
CA MET A 1 0.57 11.32 -29.58
C MET A 1 1.20 11.48 -30.96
N ASP A 2 1.90 12.58 -31.20
CA ASP A 2 1.90 13.15 -32.55
C ASP A 2 3.05 12.67 -33.46
N ASN A 3 3.89 11.73 -33.01
CA ASN A 3 4.99 11.18 -33.80
C ASN A 3 5.28 9.68 -33.59
N TRP A 4 4.34 8.92 -33.04
CA TRP A 4 4.54 7.48 -32.84
C TRP A 4 4.36 6.75 -34.16
N ASN A 5 5.46 6.27 -34.74
CA ASN A 5 5.45 5.59 -36.04
C ASN A 5 6.03 4.17 -35.95
N ARG A 6 5.18 3.17 -36.26
CA ARG A 6 5.55 1.75 -36.23
C ARG A 6 6.63 1.35 -37.22
N THR A 7 6.94 2.18 -38.22
CA THR A 7 8.01 1.91 -39.18
C THR A 7 9.39 2.37 -38.70
N ASP A 8 9.47 3.12 -37.60
CA ASP A 8 10.75 3.55 -37.04
C ASP A 8 11.55 2.34 -36.54
N LYS A 9 12.89 2.41 -36.67
CA LYS A 9 13.81 1.37 -36.19
C LYS A 9 13.58 1.04 -34.71
N ASN A 10 13.28 2.06 -33.91
CA ASN A 10 13.00 1.96 -32.48
C ASN A 10 12.14 3.16 -32.05
N PRO A 11 11.48 3.09 -30.88
CA PRO A 11 10.60 4.16 -30.40
C PRO A 11 11.36 5.32 -29.72
N CYS A 12 12.69 5.37 -29.76
CA CYS A 12 13.48 6.29 -28.95
C CYS A 12 13.40 7.76 -29.38
N LYS A 13 12.79 8.02 -30.53
CA LYS A 13 12.47 9.37 -31.01
C LYS A 13 11.01 9.76 -30.77
N TRP A 14 10.19 8.83 -30.28
CA TRP A 14 8.78 9.09 -30.02
C TRP A 14 8.64 10.04 -28.83
N ASN A 15 7.72 10.98 -28.94
CA ASN A 15 7.33 11.84 -27.83
C ASN A 15 6.93 10.96 -26.66
N HIS A 16 7.25 11.40 -25.44
CA HIS A 16 6.91 10.69 -24.20
C HIS A 16 7.69 9.38 -23.96
N VAL A 17 8.63 9.03 -24.85
CA VAL A 17 9.49 7.84 -24.71
C VAL A 17 10.92 8.31 -24.47
N THR A 18 11.58 7.75 -23.45
CA THR A 18 13.03 7.91 -23.24
C THR A 18 13.70 6.55 -23.31
N CYS A 19 14.82 6.49 -24.04
CA CYS A 19 15.66 5.30 -24.13
C CYS A 19 17.02 5.51 -23.44
N ASN A 20 17.68 4.40 -23.12
CA ASN A 20 19.09 4.38 -22.73
C ASN A 20 20.03 4.40 -23.96
N SER A 21 21.34 4.34 -23.72
CA SER A 21 22.37 4.31 -24.77
C SER A 21 22.36 3.06 -25.67
N LEU A 22 21.54 2.06 -25.34
CA LEU A 22 21.36 0.82 -26.10
C LEU A 22 20.02 0.80 -26.86
N ASP A 23 19.41 1.97 -27.09
CA ASP A 23 18.11 2.12 -27.76
C ASP A 23 16.96 1.35 -27.07
N SER A 24 17.07 1.05 -25.77
CA SER A 24 16.02 0.38 -25.01
C SER A 24 15.20 1.36 -24.18
N VAL A 25 13.87 1.23 -24.21
CA VAL A 25 12.95 2.12 -23.50
C VAL A 25 13.15 1.97 -21.99
N VAL A 26 13.41 3.10 -21.31
CA VAL A 26 13.59 3.18 -19.85
C VAL A 26 12.53 4.05 -19.18
N ARG A 27 11.88 4.95 -19.91
CA ARG A 27 10.76 5.75 -19.40
C ARG A 27 9.67 5.88 -20.46
N LEU A 28 8.44 5.72 -20.01
CA LEU A 28 7.23 6.05 -20.74
C LEU A 28 6.44 7.04 -19.88
N ASP A 29 6.33 8.28 -20.34
CA ASP A 29 5.67 9.37 -19.60
C ASP A 29 4.51 9.98 -20.38
N MET A 30 3.34 9.39 -20.16
CA MET A 30 2.08 9.81 -20.77
C MET A 30 1.10 10.31 -19.69
N GLY A 31 1.63 10.95 -18.64
CA GLY A 31 0.79 11.62 -17.66
C GLY A 31 -0.02 12.75 -18.28
N ASN A 32 -1.28 12.92 -17.86
CA ASN A 32 -2.17 13.98 -18.34
C ASN A 32 -2.28 14.06 -19.88
N ALA A 33 -2.41 12.91 -20.53
CA ALA A 33 -2.48 12.80 -21.99
C ALA A 33 -3.89 12.47 -22.51
N LEU A 34 -4.91 12.59 -21.65
CA LEU A 34 -6.32 12.26 -21.94
C LEU A 34 -6.51 10.84 -22.46
N LEU A 35 -5.64 9.91 -22.06
CA LEU A 35 -5.69 8.52 -22.51
C LEU A 35 -6.92 7.82 -21.93
N SER A 36 -7.45 6.87 -22.68
CA SER A 36 -8.55 6.02 -22.26
C SER A 36 -8.31 4.58 -22.74
N GLY A 37 -9.13 3.65 -22.27
CA GLY A 37 -8.99 2.23 -22.55
C GLY A 37 -8.30 1.50 -21.40
N GLN A 38 -7.59 0.42 -21.71
CA GLN A 38 -6.96 -0.47 -20.74
C GLN A 38 -5.47 -0.61 -21.02
N LEU A 39 -4.71 -1.02 -20.00
CA LEU A 39 -3.33 -1.45 -20.19
C LEU A 39 -3.30 -2.72 -21.06
N VAL A 40 -2.28 -2.82 -21.91
CA VAL A 40 -2.14 -3.93 -22.86
C VAL A 40 -0.94 -4.83 -22.51
N PRO A 41 -1.02 -6.15 -22.72
CA PRO A 41 0.04 -7.10 -22.35
C PRO A 41 1.41 -6.78 -22.97
N GLN A 42 1.44 -6.12 -24.14
CA GLN A 42 2.67 -5.74 -24.83
C GLN A 42 3.52 -4.77 -24.01
N LEU A 43 2.94 -4.08 -23.02
CA LEU A 43 3.70 -3.25 -22.09
C LEU A 43 4.75 -4.05 -21.32
N ALA A 44 4.48 -5.33 -21.02
CA ALA A 44 5.39 -6.25 -20.35
C ALA A 44 6.66 -6.59 -21.16
N LEU A 45 6.69 -6.25 -22.45
CA LEU A 45 7.87 -6.46 -23.32
C LEU A 45 8.96 -5.41 -23.08
N LEU A 46 8.64 -4.30 -22.41
CA LEU A 46 9.59 -3.22 -22.09
C LEU A 46 10.41 -3.59 -20.85
N THR A 47 11.15 -4.70 -20.87
CA THR A 47 11.81 -5.27 -19.69
C THR A 47 12.88 -4.37 -19.03
N ASN A 48 13.38 -3.35 -19.75
CA ASN A 48 14.29 -2.34 -19.23
C ASN A 48 13.59 -1.08 -18.72
N LEU A 49 12.26 -1.04 -18.73
CA LEU A 49 11.48 0.10 -18.26
C LEU A 49 11.72 0.33 -16.77
N GLN A 50 12.00 1.59 -16.42
CA GLN A 50 12.25 2.05 -15.05
C GLN A 50 11.15 2.99 -14.57
N TYR A 51 10.55 3.78 -15.46
CA TYR A 51 9.52 4.76 -15.10
C TYR A 51 8.31 4.55 -16.00
N LEU A 52 7.19 4.18 -15.40
CA LEU A 52 5.89 4.07 -16.06
C LEU A 52 4.94 5.10 -15.45
N GLU A 53 4.79 6.22 -16.16
CA GLU A 53 4.03 7.38 -15.71
C GLU A 53 2.76 7.49 -16.58
N LEU A 54 1.63 7.04 -16.04
CA LEU A 54 0.33 7.03 -16.71
C LEU A 54 -0.74 7.79 -15.91
N TYR A 55 -0.30 8.62 -14.98
CA TYR A 55 -1.15 9.35 -14.06
C TYR A 55 -2.07 10.37 -14.76
N ALA A 56 -3.16 10.75 -14.08
CA ALA A 56 -4.09 11.77 -14.57
C ALA A 56 -4.62 11.48 -15.99
N ASN A 57 -5.11 10.26 -16.22
CA ASN A 57 -5.76 9.87 -17.47
C ASN A 57 -7.16 9.30 -17.16
N ASN A 58 -7.84 8.80 -18.19
CA ASN A 58 -9.13 8.10 -18.09
C ASN A 58 -8.94 6.59 -18.39
N LEU A 59 -7.80 6.02 -17.99
CA LEU A 59 -7.52 4.58 -18.14
C LEU A 59 -8.38 3.79 -17.16
N SER A 60 -8.79 2.59 -17.56
CA SER A 60 -9.77 1.76 -16.86
C SER A 60 -9.40 0.28 -16.88
N GLY A 61 -10.22 -0.54 -16.24
CA GLY A 61 -9.97 -1.97 -16.08
C GLY A 61 -9.01 -2.26 -14.93
N HIS A 62 -8.55 -3.51 -14.84
CA HIS A 62 -7.71 -3.94 -13.74
C HIS A 62 -6.25 -3.56 -13.96
N ILE A 63 -5.52 -3.34 -12.86
CA ILE A 63 -4.05 -3.36 -12.90
C ILE A 63 -3.62 -4.79 -13.28
N PRO A 64 -2.89 -4.99 -14.39
CA PRO A 64 -2.67 -6.31 -14.92
C PRO A 64 -1.47 -7.01 -14.27
N VAL A 65 -1.58 -8.33 -14.11
CA VAL A 65 -0.52 -9.16 -13.51
C VAL A 65 0.80 -9.12 -14.28
N TYR A 66 0.75 -8.92 -15.60
CA TYR A 66 1.95 -8.91 -16.45
C TYR A 66 2.90 -7.73 -16.19
N LEU A 67 2.51 -6.73 -15.40
CA LEU A 67 3.45 -5.71 -14.92
C LEU A 67 4.58 -6.30 -14.07
N GLU A 68 4.40 -7.50 -13.51
CA GLU A 68 5.45 -8.19 -12.76
C GLU A 68 6.72 -8.47 -13.58
N ASN A 69 6.60 -8.51 -14.91
CA ASN A 69 7.74 -8.73 -15.80
C ASN A 69 8.66 -7.51 -15.91
N LEU A 70 8.20 -6.33 -15.48
CA LEU A 70 8.95 -5.08 -15.51
C LEU A 70 9.88 -4.98 -14.29
N THR A 71 10.73 -5.98 -14.07
CA THR A 71 11.55 -6.10 -12.85
C THR A 71 12.57 -4.97 -12.64
N ASN A 72 12.79 -4.13 -13.66
CA ASN A 72 13.61 -2.93 -13.58
C ASN A 72 12.85 -1.67 -13.13
N LEU A 73 11.55 -1.78 -12.88
CA LEU A 73 10.70 -0.63 -12.55
C LEU A 73 11.12 0.00 -11.21
N VAL A 74 11.26 1.33 -11.26
CA VAL A 74 11.61 2.22 -10.15
C VAL A 74 10.40 3.06 -9.76
N SER A 75 9.59 3.47 -10.75
CA SER A 75 8.40 4.32 -10.56
C SER A 75 7.21 3.72 -11.29
N LEU A 76 6.12 3.48 -10.56
CA LEU A 76 4.82 3.09 -11.09
C LEU A 76 3.76 4.08 -10.62
N GLU A 77 3.31 4.92 -11.53
CA GLU A 77 2.48 6.08 -11.25
C GLU A 77 1.20 5.97 -12.07
N LEU A 78 0.16 5.38 -11.45
CA LEU A 78 -1.15 5.11 -12.05
C LEU A 78 -2.27 5.97 -11.43
N TYR A 79 -1.90 6.93 -10.59
CA TYR A 79 -2.86 7.73 -9.82
C TYR A 79 -3.77 8.60 -10.69
N THR A 80 -4.95 8.95 -10.19
CA THR A 80 -5.96 9.73 -10.93
C THR A 80 -6.30 9.06 -12.27
N ASN A 81 -6.88 7.87 -12.17
CA ASN A 81 -7.42 7.09 -13.29
C ASN A 81 -8.70 6.38 -12.82
N ASN A 82 -9.21 5.46 -13.62
CA ASN A 82 -10.42 4.70 -13.36
C ASN A 82 -10.10 3.19 -13.21
N PHE A 83 -8.89 2.84 -12.74
CA PHE A 83 -8.54 1.43 -12.51
C PHE A 83 -9.42 0.82 -11.42
N ASP A 84 -9.84 -0.42 -11.60
CA ASP A 84 -10.72 -1.17 -10.69
C ASP A 84 -10.14 -2.55 -10.32
N GLY A 85 -10.91 -3.31 -9.54
CA GLY A 85 -10.48 -4.63 -9.07
C GLY A 85 -9.36 -4.57 -8.02
N PRO A 86 -8.70 -5.71 -7.72
CA PRO A 86 -7.67 -5.79 -6.70
C PRO A 86 -6.32 -5.24 -7.15
N ILE A 87 -5.51 -4.80 -6.19
CA ILE A 87 -4.08 -4.62 -6.42
C ILE A 87 -3.46 -6.02 -6.59
N PRO A 88 -2.77 -6.33 -7.71
CA PRO A 88 -2.22 -7.65 -7.92
C PRO A 88 -1.06 -7.96 -6.98
N ASP A 89 -1.07 -9.13 -6.35
CA ASP A 89 0.06 -9.66 -5.55
C ASP A 89 1.38 -9.67 -6.35
N ALA A 90 1.26 -9.84 -7.66
CA ALA A 90 2.32 -9.84 -8.66
C ALA A 90 3.22 -8.59 -8.60
N LEU A 91 2.69 -7.43 -8.18
CA LEU A 91 3.49 -6.20 -8.00
C LEU A 91 4.57 -6.34 -6.92
N GLY A 92 4.44 -7.29 -6.00
CA GLY A 92 5.46 -7.61 -5.00
C GLY A 92 6.77 -8.16 -5.58
N LYS A 93 6.82 -8.50 -6.88
CA LYS A 93 8.05 -8.93 -7.58
C LYS A 93 8.93 -7.76 -8.05
N LEU A 94 8.44 -6.52 -7.96
CA LEU A 94 9.13 -5.33 -8.45
C LEU A 94 10.12 -4.78 -7.41
N PHE A 95 11.14 -5.57 -7.03
CA PHE A 95 12.03 -5.27 -5.90
C PHE A 95 12.83 -3.94 -6.00
N LYS A 96 12.94 -3.36 -7.20
CA LYS A 96 13.58 -2.07 -7.44
C LYS A 96 12.64 -0.87 -7.30
N LEU A 97 11.35 -1.11 -7.08
CA LEU A 97 10.34 -0.08 -7.02
C LEU A 97 10.58 0.84 -5.81
N ARG A 98 10.62 2.14 -6.09
CA ARG A 98 10.82 3.23 -5.11
C ARG A 98 9.58 4.08 -4.97
N PHE A 99 8.82 4.26 -6.04
CA PHE A 99 7.60 5.07 -6.08
C PHE A 99 6.44 4.22 -6.58
N LEU A 100 5.41 4.09 -5.74
CA LEU A 100 4.16 3.42 -6.07
C LEU A 100 2.99 4.34 -5.69
N ARG A 101 2.38 4.98 -6.68
CA ARG A 101 1.16 5.78 -6.48
C ARG A 101 0.01 5.19 -7.29
N LEU A 102 -0.97 4.68 -6.57
CA LEU A 102 -2.22 4.11 -7.09
C LEU A 102 -3.45 4.91 -6.62
N ASN A 103 -3.23 6.06 -5.97
CA ASN A 103 -4.28 6.84 -5.36
C ASN A 103 -5.29 7.39 -6.37
N SER A 104 -6.48 7.74 -5.90
CA SER A 104 -7.55 8.31 -6.74
C SER A 104 -7.90 7.39 -7.92
N ASN A 105 -8.24 6.15 -7.60
CA ASN A 105 -8.76 5.13 -8.52
C ASN A 105 -9.98 4.44 -7.87
N ASN A 106 -10.49 3.38 -8.50
CA ASN A 106 -11.59 2.55 -8.00
C ASN A 106 -11.10 1.17 -7.51
N LEU A 107 -9.83 1.05 -7.09
CA LEU A 107 -9.25 -0.21 -6.64
C LEU A 107 -9.96 -0.71 -5.38
N SER A 108 -10.10 -2.02 -5.25
CA SER A 108 -10.88 -2.68 -4.20
C SER A 108 -10.19 -3.91 -3.65
N GLY A 109 -10.73 -4.49 -2.58
CA GLY A 109 -10.14 -5.66 -1.92
C GLY A 109 -8.97 -5.29 -0.99
N SER A 110 -8.23 -6.31 -0.55
CA SER A 110 -7.13 -6.15 0.41
C SER A 110 -5.86 -5.61 -0.22
N ILE A 111 -5.05 -4.93 0.58
CA ILE A 111 -3.66 -4.61 0.22
C ILE A 111 -2.83 -5.90 0.26
N PRO A 112 -2.17 -6.29 -0.85
CA PRO A 112 -1.33 -7.48 -0.88
C PRO A 112 -0.18 -7.44 0.12
N MET A 113 -0.03 -8.51 0.90
CA MET A 113 1.12 -8.68 1.80
C MET A 113 2.44 -8.74 1.04
N SER A 114 2.44 -9.12 -0.24
CA SER A 114 3.65 -9.17 -1.06
C SER A 114 4.32 -7.79 -1.22
N LEU A 115 3.56 -6.69 -1.14
CA LEU A 115 4.11 -5.34 -1.23
C LEU A 115 5.01 -4.97 -0.04
N THR A 116 4.86 -5.65 1.11
CA THR A 116 5.70 -5.43 2.30
C THR A 116 7.16 -5.83 2.09
N SER A 117 7.43 -6.67 1.07
CA SER A 117 8.77 -7.11 0.69
C SER A 117 9.49 -6.11 -0.23
N LEU A 118 8.85 -5.02 -0.63
CA LEU A 118 9.45 -3.98 -1.48
C LEU A 118 10.31 -3.03 -0.62
N TYR A 119 11.46 -3.51 -0.14
CA TYR A 119 12.34 -2.74 0.77
C TYR A 119 12.95 -1.48 0.14
N SER A 120 12.94 -1.36 -1.19
CA SER A 120 13.38 -0.15 -1.90
C SER A 120 12.34 0.96 -1.89
N LEU A 121 11.10 0.69 -1.44
CA LEU A 121 9.99 1.62 -1.53
C LEU A 121 10.21 2.84 -0.63
N GLN A 122 10.04 4.03 -1.21
CA GLN A 122 10.25 5.32 -0.55
C GLN A 122 8.97 6.15 -0.52
N VAL A 123 8.10 5.96 -1.51
CA VAL A 123 6.80 6.61 -1.59
C VAL A 123 5.76 5.56 -1.90
N LEU A 124 4.74 5.52 -1.06
CA LEU A 124 3.53 4.75 -1.24
C LEU A 124 2.32 5.68 -1.08
N ASP A 125 1.45 5.69 -2.08
CA ASP A 125 0.14 6.34 -1.97
C ASP A 125 -0.94 5.44 -2.57
N LEU A 126 -1.77 4.89 -1.69
CA LEU A 126 -2.93 4.05 -2.00
C LEU A 126 -4.24 4.77 -1.65
N SER A 127 -4.17 6.06 -1.29
CA SER A 127 -5.31 6.82 -0.79
C SER A 127 -6.43 6.96 -1.82
N SER A 128 -7.64 7.27 -1.37
CA SER A 128 -8.78 7.56 -2.24
C SER A 128 -9.08 6.42 -3.23
N ASN A 129 -9.28 5.23 -2.68
CA ASN A 129 -9.71 4.01 -3.36
C ASN A 129 -10.85 3.36 -2.55
N ARG A 130 -11.20 2.11 -2.87
CA ARG A 130 -12.19 1.27 -2.17
C ARG A 130 -11.53 0.05 -1.52
N LEU A 131 -10.28 0.20 -1.07
CA LEU A 131 -9.53 -0.87 -0.42
C LEU A 131 -10.13 -1.20 0.94
N SER A 132 -10.02 -2.46 1.35
CA SER A 132 -10.64 -2.99 2.56
C SER A 132 -9.73 -3.95 3.32
N GLY A 133 -10.07 -4.18 4.60
CA GLY A 133 -9.33 -5.11 5.45
C GLY A 133 -8.09 -4.50 6.11
N PRO A 134 -7.23 -5.33 6.73
CA PRO A 134 -6.13 -4.85 7.54
C PRO A 134 -5.04 -4.20 6.68
N VAL A 135 -4.53 -3.03 7.11
CA VAL A 135 -3.32 -2.43 6.54
C VAL A 135 -2.09 -3.21 7.05
N PRO A 136 -1.23 -3.73 6.16
CA PRO A 136 0.04 -4.32 6.57
C PRO A 136 0.89 -3.31 7.34
N HIS A 137 1.56 -3.74 8.40
CA HIS A 137 2.35 -2.87 9.28
C HIS A 137 3.79 -3.38 9.48
N ASN A 138 4.24 -4.30 8.64
CA ASN A 138 5.57 -4.90 8.64
C ASN A 138 6.34 -4.58 7.35
N GLY A 139 7.63 -4.93 7.31
CA GLY A 139 8.47 -4.71 6.13
C GLY A 139 8.53 -3.23 5.74
N SER A 140 8.48 -2.94 4.44
CA SER A 140 8.47 -1.58 3.91
C SER A 140 7.28 -0.74 4.39
N PHE A 141 6.15 -1.36 4.76
CA PHE A 141 4.96 -0.65 5.19
C PHE A 141 5.10 0.04 6.55
N SER A 142 6.09 -0.36 7.35
CA SER A 142 6.44 0.32 8.61
C SER A 142 6.93 1.76 8.43
N LEU A 143 7.29 2.15 7.20
CA LEU A 143 7.81 3.49 6.87
C LEU A 143 6.71 4.50 6.50
N PHE A 144 5.47 4.06 6.28
CA PHE A 144 4.39 4.91 5.79
C PHE A 144 3.35 5.20 6.88
N THR A 145 2.67 6.33 6.73
CA THR A 145 1.69 6.81 7.71
C THR A 145 0.26 6.66 7.19
N ALA A 146 -0.73 6.95 8.04
CA ALA A 146 -2.15 6.94 7.68
C ALA A 146 -2.48 7.72 6.39
N VAL A 147 -1.69 8.75 6.06
CA VAL A 147 -1.87 9.57 4.84
C VAL A 147 -1.80 8.71 3.57
N SER A 148 -0.88 7.74 3.51
CA SER A 148 -0.72 6.83 2.37
C SER A 148 -1.94 5.93 2.12
N TYR A 149 -2.87 5.85 3.07
CA TYR A 149 -4.02 4.96 3.03
C TYR A 149 -5.36 5.70 3.17
N ALA A 150 -5.31 7.03 3.28
CA ALA A 150 -6.47 7.87 3.56
C ALA A 150 -7.61 7.64 2.55
N ASN A 151 -8.85 7.95 2.94
CA ASN A 151 -10.02 7.82 2.07
C ASN A 151 -10.25 6.40 1.49
N ASN A 152 -9.86 5.36 2.20
CA ASN A 152 -10.31 3.97 1.98
C ASN A 152 -11.14 3.54 3.19
N LEU A 153 -12.46 3.73 3.11
CA LEU A 153 -13.35 3.65 4.28
C LEU A 153 -13.33 2.31 5.01
N ASP A 154 -13.02 1.22 4.30
CA ASP A 154 -13.06 -0.14 4.83
C ASP A 154 -11.70 -0.70 5.26
N LEU A 155 -10.63 0.09 5.15
CA LEU A 155 -9.35 -0.27 5.77
C LEU A 155 -9.47 -0.22 7.29
N CYS A 156 -8.63 -1.02 7.95
CA CYS A 156 -8.58 -1.14 9.40
C CYS A 156 -7.16 -1.53 9.85
N GLY A 157 -6.93 -1.51 11.16
CA GLY A 157 -5.68 -1.83 11.81
C GLY A 157 -5.00 -0.59 12.42
N PRO A 158 -3.87 -0.80 13.12
CA PRO A 158 -3.23 0.22 13.95
C PRO A 158 -2.91 1.53 13.20
N ILE A 159 -2.46 1.43 11.95
CA ILE A 159 -2.10 2.58 11.11
C ILE A 159 -3.30 3.49 10.81
N THR A 160 -4.50 2.90 10.71
CA THR A 160 -5.74 3.65 10.43
C THR A 160 -6.51 4.05 11.69
N GLU A 161 -6.00 3.67 12.87
CA GLU A 161 -6.67 3.84 14.17
C GLU A 161 -8.11 3.28 14.22
N LYS A 162 -8.44 2.38 13.28
CA LYS A 162 -9.75 1.73 13.16
C LYS A 162 -9.63 0.24 13.45
N PRO A 163 -10.34 -0.31 14.46
CA PRO A 163 -10.33 -1.75 14.72
C PRO A 163 -10.84 -2.56 13.52
N CYS A 164 -10.25 -3.72 13.28
CA CYS A 164 -10.71 -4.61 12.22
C CYS A 164 -11.94 -5.41 12.66
N PRO A 165 -12.94 -5.65 11.79
CA PRO A 165 -14.06 -6.52 12.13
C PRO A 165 -13.57 -7.90 12.59
N GLY A 166 -14.02 -8.33 13.76
CA GLY A 166 -13.61 -9.62 14.35
C GLY A 166 -12.32 -9.58 15.18
N SER A 167 -11.63 -8.45 15.30
CA SER A 167 -10.59 -8.30 16.34
C SER A 167 -11.29 -8.13 17.69
N SER A 168 -11.11 -9.07 18.61
CA SER A 168 -11.50 -8.86 20.01
C SER A 168 -10.77 -7.61 20.54
N PRO A 169 -11.44 -6.73 21.30
CA PRO A 169 -10.73 -5.67 22.02
C PRO A 169 -9.55 -6.29 22.78
N PRO A 170 -8.39 -5.60 22.88
CA PRO A 170 -7.37 -6.05 23.82
C PRO A 170 -8.08 -6.25 25.16
N ALA A 171 -7.95 -7.45 25.74
CA ALA A 171 -8.53 -7.74 27.03
C ALA A 171 -8.08 -6.61 27.97
N VAL A 172 -9.03 -5.77 28.39
CA VAL A 172 -8.79 -4.92 29.54
C VAL A 172 -8.50 -5.91 30.64
N SER A 173 -7.24 -6.01 31.06
CA SER A 173 -6.88 -6.71 32.26
C SER A 173 -7.58 -5.97 33.40
N SER A 174 -8.82 -6.35 33.67
CA SER A 174 -9.42 -6.12 34.97
C SER A 174 -8.41 -6.65 35.99
N PRO A 175 -8.08 -5.90 37.05
CA PRO A 175 -7.29 -6.46 38.13
C PRO A 175 -8.02 -7.72 38.59
N ASP A 176 -7.30 -8.84 38.58
CA ASP A 176 -7.82 -10.16 38.91
C ASP A 176 -8.70 -10.07 40.16
N GLY A 177 -9.89 -10.66 40.05
CA GLY A 177 -10.72 -10.93 41.21
C GLY A 177 -9.96 -11.87 42.13
N ASP A 178 -9.49 -11.33 43.26
CA ASP A 178 -8.91 -12.12 44.34
C ASP A 178 -9.91 -13.19 44.78
N SER A 179 -9.57 -14.42 44.43
CA SER A 179 -10.02 -15.63 45.09
C SER A 179 -9.70 -15.50 46.58
N LYS A 180 -10.75 -15.38 47.41
CA LYS A 180 -10.63 -15.44 48.87
C LYS A 180 -9.77 -16.65 49.27
N PRO A 181 -8.61 -16.46 49.94
CA PRO A 181 -7.94 -17.56 50.58
C PRO A 181 -8.72 -17.92 51.84
N ASN A 182 -9.10 -19.18 51.95
CA ASN A 182 -9.67 -19.75 53.17
C ASN A 182 -8.48 -20.06 54.11
N ILE A 183 -8.17 -19.17 55.05
CA ILE A 183 -7.12 -19.38 56.05
C ILE A 183 -7.74 -19.33 57.45
N GLY A 184 -7.82 -20.49 58.08
CA GLY A 184 -8.02 -20.65 59.50
C GLY A 184 -6.85 -20.05 60.29
N ALA A 185 -7.20 -19.48 61.44
CA ALA A 185 -6.36 -18.65 62.29
C ALA A 185 -4.99 -19.24 62.67
N ILE A 186 -3.94 -18.42 62.54
CA ILE A 186 -2.79 -18.43 63.46
C ILE A 186 -2.45 -16.97 63.82
N VAL A 187 -2.32 -16.74 65.12
CA VAL A 187 -2.10 -15.48 65.81
C VAL A 187 -0.66 -15.00 65.64
N GLY A 188 -0.46 -13.70 65.38
CA GLY A 188 0.75 -12.99 65.81
C GLY A 188 1.44 -12.08 64.78
N GLY A 189 1.23 -10.77 64.92
CA GLY A 189 2.38 -9.86 65.03
C GLY A 189 2.82 -9.00 63.83
N VAL A 190 2.40 -7.73 63.90
CA VAL A 190 3.19 -6.48 63.70
C VAL A 190 3.58 -6.00 62.28
N VAL A 191 3.30 -4.69 62.06
CA VAL A 191 3.78 -3.70 61.06
C VAL A 191 3.28 -3.93 59.61
N ALA A 192 2.77 -2.98 58.81
CA ALA A 192 2.93 -1.53 58.79
C ALA A 192 1.88 -0.83 57.88
N VAL A 193 1.36 0.32 58.34
CA VAL A 193 1.16 1.60 57.61
C VAL A 193 0.17 1.61 56.41
N TRP A 194 -1.10 2.01 56.59
CA TRP A 194 -1.69 3.37 56.69
C TRP A 194 -1.81 4.18 55.38
N CYS A 195 -3.08 4.47 55.01
CA CYS A 195 -3.66 5.76 54.55
C CYS A 195 -3.16 6.33 53.19
N TYR A 196 -3.88 7.10 52.36
CA TYR A 196 -5.13 7.88 52.36
C TYR A 196 -5.31 8.36 50.88
N TYR A 197 -6.48 8.43 50.24
CA TYR A 197 -7.24 9.65 49.85
C TYR A 197 -8.29 9.20 48.80
N LEU A 198 -9.60 9.21 49.10
CA LEU A 198 -10.61 10.27 48.84
C LEU A 198 -11.01 10.51 47.37
N LEU A 199 -12.24 10.15 47.01
CA LEU A 199 -13.17 10.89 46.13
C LEU A 199 -14.59 10.57 46.63
N LEU A 200 -15.18 11.43 47.46
CA LEU A 200 -16.16 12.47 47.09
C LEU A 200 -17.51 11.90 46.64
N TRP A 201 -18.48 12.04 47.57
CA TRP A 201 -19.92 11.79 47.57
C TRP A 201 -20.40 10.34 47.73
#